data_AF-A0A1V4LPY0-F1
#
_entry.id   AF-A0A1V4LPY0-F1
#
_cell.length_a   1.000
_cell.length_b   1.000
_cell.length_c   1.000
_cell.angle_alpha   90.00
_cell.angle_beta   90.00
_cell.angle_gamma   90.00
#
_symmetry.space_group_name_H-M   'P 1'
#
loop_
_entity.id
_entity.type
_entity.pdbx_description
1 polymer ?
#
loop_
_entity_poly.entity_id
_entity_poly.type
_entity_poly.pdbx_seq_one_letter_code
_entity_poly.pdbx_strand_id
1 'polypeptide(L)'
;MRWKKHIVGIVFSARSSALIQIIATSTYGRILKVMDSVLCSQDEITEFFDSFGEDARGCNAVLLLPLDKTLTLLGVQFREVWSASREIRRGLPTFKTAQKMLSEDPASLSLSSVKKRLHMTPLPRGALQFAKYQLGNGYSVSTVVHWLGFLEHAAFSTPVVLEYWQEKLYQISDLSGVGIRSVSRHHDRYLMYTSAEVVEHLGCPASRHLMADLLSEFKNDDEIDRDKRVGQLMAADAFSVLLRLAAWLIAEAQIANWDWEVSENSHNSVHAAWAIPKWCGSAQSWSNPMEHALEKLAKASGWSGKKQKPVTYLGKVWAEAEDMPESSKIRLLRNWVQLKPSRPSFKSMQNLVRVCFDLAVKARHELPADVVVAYWQGACWFRFAETMAILVRDFQKDGWSTDLIASMMSVYESEYRTARALMGKPIND
;
A
#
# COMPACT_ATOMS: atom_id res chain seq x y z
N MET A 1 6.56 10.97 20.54
CA MET A 1 5.55 11.64 19.69
C MET A 1 4.27 10.81 19.64
N ARG A 2 3.09 11.43 19.89
CA ARG A 2 1.76 10.78 19.92
C ARG A 2 1.05 10.68 18.56
N TRP A 3 1.62 11.22 17.47
CA TRP A 3 1.15 11.13 16.08
C TRP A 3 0.66 9.73 15.64
N LYS A 4 1.35 8.65 16.05
CA LYS A 4 0.88 7.29 15.79
C LYS A 4 -0.53 7.04 16.32
N LYS A 5 -0.96 7.54 17.48
CA LYS A 5 -2.33 7.27 17.96
C LYS A 5 -3.40 7.94 17.09
N HIS A 6 -3.09 9.03 16.39
CA HIS A 6 -4.03 9.72 15.51
C HIS A 6 -3.99 9.18 14.08
N ILE A 7 -2.81 8.92 13.51
CA ILE A 7 -2.68 8.21 12.24
C ILE A 7 -3.24 6.79 12.41
N VAL A 8 -2.92 6.10 13.51
CA VAL A 8 -3.49 4.78 13.81
C VAL A 8 -4.98 4.89 14.13
N GLY A 9 -5.45 5.89 14.86
CA GLY A 9 -6.89 6.04 15.17
C GLY A 9 -7.75 6.29 13.94
N ILE A 10 -7.28 7.14 13.02
CA ILE A 10 -7.96 7.52 11.77
C ILE A 10 -7.80 6.42 10.70
N VAL A 11 -6.64 5.74 10.65
CA VAL A 11 -6.36 4.65 9.68
C VAL A 11 -6.83 3.27 10.16
N PHE A 12 -6.99 3.03 11.46
CA PHE A 12 -7.24 1.71 12.07
C PHE A 12 -8.70 1.50 12.51
N SER A 13 -9.61 2.25 11.89
CA SER A 13 -10.94 1.75 11.62
C SER A 13 -10.83 0.59 10.59
N ALA A 14 -10.40 -0.60 11.05
CA ALA A 14 -10.49 -1.98 10.52
C ALA A 14 -10.59 -2.30 8.99
N ARG A 15 -10.31 -1.41 8.01
CA ARG A 15 -11.00 -1.51 6.70
C ARG A 15 -10.24 -1.27 5.37
N SER A 16 -8.92 -1.49 5.25
CA SER A 16 -8.20 -1.08 4.01
C SER A 16 -7.31 -2.14 3.32
N SER A 17 -7.90 -3.23 2.81
CA SER A 17 -7.26 -4.53 2.46
C SER A 17 -6.64 -4.68 1.05
N ALA A 18 -6.51 -3.64 0.23
CA ALA A 18 -6.45 -3.87 -1.21
C ALA A 18 -5.13 -3.68 -1.95
N LEU A 19 -4.33 -2.72 -1.51
CA LEU A 19 -3.16 -2.25 -2.25
C LEU A 19 -2.14 -3.36 -2.50
N ILE A 20 -1.94 -4.25 -1.51
CA ILE A 20 -1.04 -5.41 -1.64
C ILE A 20 -1.71 -6.62 -2.23
N GLN A 21 -3.03 -6.70 -2.44
CA GLN A 21 -3.54 -7.87 -3.16
C GLN A 21 -3.13 -7.86 -4.64
N ILE A 22 -2.96 -6.66 -5.22
CA ILE A 22 -2.31 -6.43 -6.52
C ILE A 22 -0.81 -6.78 -6.44
N ILE A 23 -0.14 -6.37 -5.36
CA ILE A 23 1.27 -6.67 -5.08
C ILE A 23 1.46 -8.19 -4.88
N ALA A 24 0.52 -8.86 -4.23
CA ALA A 24 0.48 -10.29 -3.97
C ALA A 24 0.22 -11.06 -5.26
N THR A 25 -0.52 -10.53 -6.24
CA THR A 25 -0.64 -11.19 -7.55
C THR A 25 0.64 -11.19 -8.37
N SER A 26 1.55 -10.23 -8.19
CA SER A 26 2.90 -10.31 -8.75
C SER A 26 3.88 -11.08 -7.86
N THR A 27 3.58 -11.23 -6.56
CA THR A 27 4.54 -11.77 -5.57
C THR A 27 4.18 -13.07 -4.86
N TYR A 28 2.96 -13.59 -4.86
CA TYR A 28 2.63 -14.80 -4.10
C TYR A 28 3.40 -16.03 -4.63
N GLY A 29 3.67 -16.06 -5.94
CA GLY A 29 4.57 -17.05 -6.55
C GLY A 29 6.07 -16.76 -6.38
N ARG A 30 6.46 -15.51 -6.11
CA ARG A 30 7.88 -15.09 -5.91
C ARG A 30 8.31 -15.14 -4.44
N ILE A 31 7.43 -14.78 -3.51
CA ILE A 31 7.63 -14.77 -2.05
C ILE A 31 7.98 -16.18 -1.54
N LEU A 32 7.45 -17.24 -2.16
CA LEU A 32 7.72 -18.62 -1.75
C LEU A 32 8.85 -19.31 -2.53
N LYS A 33 9.32 -18.75 -3.67
CA LYS A 33 10.29 -19.43 -4.56
C LYS A 33 11.75 -18.96 -4.44
N VAL A 34 12.06 -17.88 -3.72
CA VAL A 34 13.41 -17.26 -3.71
C VAL A 34 14.05 -17.23 -2.30
N MET A 35 13.61 -18.08 -1.37
CA MET A 35 13.92 -17.91 0.06
C MET A 35 15.25 -18.47 0.58
N ASP A 36 16.19 -18.99 -0.23
CA ASP A 36 17.44 -19.56 0.34
C ASP A 36 18.76 -18.92 -0.12
N SER A 37 18.86 -18.26 -1.29
CA SER A 37 20.17 -17.78 -1.79
C SER A 37 20.51 -16.32 -1.46
N VAL A 38 19.51 -15.48 -1.18
CA VAL A 38 19.68 -14.01 -1.04
C VAL A 38 19.58 -13.53 0.41
N LEU A 39 18.95 -14.31 1.29
CA LEU A 39 18.77 -13.95 2.69
C LEU A 39 20.03 -14.26 3.50
N CYS A 40 20.32 -13.44 4.51
CA CYS A 40 21.40 -13.73 5.45
C CYS A 40 21.08 -14.97 6.30
N SER A 41 22.13 -15.76 6.54
CA SER A 41 22.14 -16.82 7.55
C SER A 41 22.03 -16.22 8.96
N GLN A 42 21.64 -17.04 9.93
CA GLN A 42 21.54 -16.61 11.32
C GLN A 42 22.92 -16.28 11.91
N ASP A 43 23.98 -16.93 11.43
CA ASP A 43 25.34 -16.67 11.87
C ASP A 43 25.84 -15.31 11.37
N GLU A 44 25.61 -14.97 10.09
CA GLU A 44 25.90 -13.63 9.53
C GLU A 44 25.19 -12.52 10.30
N ILE A 45 23.94 -12.74 10.72
CA ILE A 45 23.16 -11.76 11.48
C ILE A 45 23.67 -11.65 12.93
N THR A 46 24.14 -12.75 13.53
CA THR A 46 24.65 -12.77 14.91
C THR A 46 26.02 -12.08 14.99
N GLU A 47 26.96 -12.44 14.12
CA GLU A 47 28.28 -11.80 14.02
C GLU A 47 28.15 -10.29 13.79
N PHE A 48 27.18 -9.89 12.97
CA PHE A 48 26.82 -8.49 12.74
C PHE A 48 26.39 -7.76 14.03
N PHE A 49 25.52 -8.35 14.84
CA PHE A 49 25.00 -7.67 16.03
C PHE A 49 26.00 -7.59 17.18
N ASP A 50 26.91 -8.55 17.25
CA ASP A 50 27.97 -8.59 18.26
C ASP A 50 29.02 -7.49 18.02
N SER A 51 29.11 -6.94 16.81
CA SER A 51 30.07 -5.86 16.48
C SER A 51 29.66 -4.44 16.89
N PHE A 52 28.48 -4.23 17.51
CA PHE A 52 27.97 -2.90 17.88
C PHE A 52 27.76 -2.73 19.38
N GLY A 53 28.28 -1.64 19.97
CA GLY A 53 28.02 -1.22 21.36
C GLY A 53 26.58 -0.76 21.62
N GLU A 54 26.26 -0.36 22.86
CA GLU A 54 24.89 -0.03 23.30
C GLU A 54 24.39 1.39 22.94
N ASP A 55 25.22 2.23 22.33
CA ASP A 55 24.96 3.68 22.20
C ASP A 55 23.90 4.07 21.14
N ALA A 56 23.44 3.12 20.32
CA ALA A 56 22.45 3.40 19.28
C ALA A 56 21.00 3.43 19.82
N ARG A 57 20.15 4.31 19.25
CA ARG A 57 18.73 4.44 19.64
C ARG A 57 17.76 4.17 18.50
N GLY A 58 16.65 3.50 18.82
CA GLY A 58 15.55 3.31 17.89
C GLY A 58 14.87 4.64 17.53
N CYS A 59 14.53 4.80 16.26
CA CYS A 59 13.90 5.97 15.67
C CYS A 59 12.63 5.56 14.93
N ASN A 60 11.63 6.44 14.92
CA ASN A 60 10.44 6.27 14.10
C ASN A 60 10.72 6.75 12.68
N ALA A 61 10.27 5.99 11.68
CA ALA A 61 10.28 6.47 10.30
C ALA A 61 9.21 7.54 10.12
N VAL A 62 9.57 8.64 9.45
CA VAL A 62 8.60 9.52 8.80
C VAL A 62 8.14 8.93 7.47
N LEU A 63 7.00 9.39 6.94
CA LEU A 63 6.36 8.94 5.69
C LEU A 63 5.93 7.47 5.63
N LEU A 64 6.51 6.58 6.43
CA LEU A 64 6.26 5.14 6.38
C LEU A 64 5.48 4.66 7.59
N LEU A 65 4.38 3.96 7.30
CA LEU A 65 3.72 3.12 8.29
C LEU A 65 4.57 1.86 8.54
N PRO A 66 4.59 1.31 9.76
CA PRO A 66 5.21 0.01 10.02
C PRO A 66 4.67 -1.06 9.07
N LEU A 67 5.56 -1.88 8.49
CA LEU A 67 5.20 -2.83 7.44
C LEU A 67 4.12 -3.83 7.90
N ASP A 68 4.19 -4.31 9.13
CA ASP A 68 3.19 -5.22 9.73
C ASP A 68 1.79 -4.59 9.79
N LYS A 69 1.75 -3.30 10.14
CA LYS A 69 0.52 -2.51 10.16
C LYS A 69 -0.01 -2.30 8.76
N THR A 70 0.88 -2.00 7.82
CA THR A 70 0.53 -1.93 6.40
C THR A 70 -0.04 -3.27 5.92
N LEU A 71 0.65 -4.39 6.12
CA LEU A 71 0.16 -5.73 5.76
C LEU A 71 -1.20 -6.07 6.40
N THR A 72 -1.40 -5.67 7.66
CA THR A 72 -2.68 -5.84 8.38
C THR A 72 -3.79 -4.99 7.79
N LEU A 73 -3.53 -3.71 7.49
CA LEU A 73 -4.48 -2.85 6.78
C LEU A 73 -4.91 -3.56 5.51
N LEU A 74 -3.93 -4.12 4.83
CA LEU A 74 -4.01 -4.79 3.54
C LEU A 74 -4.63 -6.20 3.61
N GLY A 75 -5.18 -6.60 4.76
CA GLY A 75 -5.91 -7.86 4.97
C GLY A 75 -5.10 -9.11 4.65
N VAL A 76 -3.78 -8.96 4.52
CA VAL A 76 -2.84 -10.06 4.54
C VAL A 76 -2.79 -10.51 5.99
N GLN A 77 -3.21 -11.75 6.26
CA GLN A 77 -3.06 -12.29 7.59
C GLN A 77 -1.57 -12.43 7.86
N PHE A 78 -1.00 -11.45 8.58
CA PHE A 78 0.40 -11.46 8.99
C PHE A 78 0.77 -12.81 9.66
N ARG A 79 -0.21 -13.47 10.30
CA ARG A 79 -0.08 -14.82 10.84
C ARG A 79 0.28 -15.87 9.79
N GLU A 80 -0.37 -15.88 8.64
CA GLU A 80 -0.14 -16.88 7.59
C GLU A 80 1.24 -16.67 6.96
N VAL A 81 1.59 -15.42 6.64
CA VAL A 81 2.92 -15.05 6.13
C VAL A 81 4.02 -15.42 7.13
N TRP A 82 3.79 -15.13 8.42
CA TRP A 82 4.74 -15.47 9.47
C TRP A 82 4.88 -17.00 9.62
N SER A 83 3.77 -17.75 9.54
CA SER A 83 3.79 -19.20 9.67
C SER A 83 4.58 -19.86 8.54
N ALA A 84 4.34 -19.45 7.29
CA ALA A 84 5.13 -19.90 6.14
C ALA A 84 6.63 -19.57 6.30
N SER A 85 6.94 -18.36 6.80
CA SER A 85 8.33 -17.96 7.07
C SER A 85 8.99 -18.83 8.15
N ARG A 86 8.25 -19.26 9.19
CA ARG A 86 8.75 -20.15 10.24
C ARG A 86 8.96 -21.58 9.77
N GLU A 87 8.14 -22.07 8.84
CA GLU A 87 8.32 -23.40 8.24
C GLU A 87 9.66 -23.49 7.50
N ILE A 88 10.03 -22.40 6.83
CA ILE A 88 11.31 -22.24 6.13
C ILE A 88 12.45 -21.97 7.13
N ARG A 89 12.20 -21.16 8.18
CA ARG A 89 13.19 -20.79 9.21
C ARG A 89 12.73 -21.19 10.61
N ARG A 90 13.11 -22.41 11.02
CA ARG A 90 12.69 -23.02 12.30
C ARG A 90 13.10 -22.23 13.56
N GLY A 91 14.07 -21.32 13.47
CA GLY A 91 14.52 -20.46 14.57
C GLY A 91 13.64 -19.22 14.84
N LEU A 92 12.68 -18.91 13.98
CA LEU A 92 11.81 -17.75 14.14
C LEU A 92 10.83 -17.90 15.32
N PRO A 93 10.53 -16.82 16.07
CA PRO A 93 9.64 -16.85 17.22
C PRO A 93 8.19 -17.14 16.82
N THR A 94 7.35 -17.54 17.79
CA THR A 94 5.91 -17.72 17.53
C THR A 94 5.26 -16.42 17.03
N PHE A 95 4.18 -16.54 16.25
CA PHE A 95 3.43 -15.37 15.76
C PHE A 95 3.04 -14.41 16.89
N LYS A 96 2.60 -14.92 18.04
CA LYS A 96 2.21 -14.09 19.19
C LYS A 96 3.37 -13.25 19.71
N THR A 97 4.56 -13.85 19.79
CA THR A 97 5.80 -13.16 20.19
C THR A 97 6.19 -12.11 19.16
N ALA A 98 6.18 -12.45 17.86
CA ALA A 98 6.49 -11.54 16.77
C ALA A 98 5.53 -10.33 16.74
N GLN A 99 4.22 -10.59 16.86
CA GLN A 99 3.18 -9.56 16.88
C GLN A 99 3.35 -8.62 18.08
N LYS A 100 3.60 -9.15 19.29
CA LYS A 100 3.84 -8.33 20.48
C LYS A 100 5.02 -7.39 20.23
N MET A 101 6.11 -7.91 19.70
CA MET A 101 7.30 -7.12 19.42
C MET A 101 7.01 -6.07 18.36
N LEU A 102 6.50 -6.42 17.18
CA LEU A 102 6.22 -5.42 16.13
C LEU A 102 5.25 -4.31 16.56
N SER A 103 4.39 -4.58 17.55
CA SER A 103 3.43 -3.62 18.09
C SER A 103 4.05 -2.53 18.98
N GLU A 104 5.23 -2.73 19.58
CA GLU A 104 5.83 -1.73 20.48
C GLU A 104 6.51 -0.61 19.68
N ASP A 105 6.46 0.61 20.22
CA ASP A 105 6.98 1.81 19.56
C ASP A 105 8.49 1.73 19.34
N PRO A 106 9.02 1.75 18.09
CA PRO A 106 10.45 1.71 17.81
C PRO A 106 11.27 2.74 18.58
N ALA A 107 10.71 3.93 18.82
CA ALA A 107 11.39 4.98 19.59
C ALA A 107 11.52 4.68 21.09
N SER A 108 10.73 3.75 21.63
CA SER A 108 10.82 3.32 23.04
C SER A 108 11.69 2.08 23.24
N LEU A 109 12.28 1.53 22.17
CA LEU A 109 13.06 0.30 22.26
C LEU A 109 14.51 0.57 22.63
N SER A 110 15.01 -0.27 23.54
CA SER A 110 16.45 -0.46 23.70
C SER A 110 17.05 -1.02 22.41
N LEU A 111 18.35 -0.76 22.20
CA LEU A 111 19.06 -1.35 21.09
C LEU A 111 19.01 -2.88 21.12
N SER A 112 19.14 -3.51 22.29
CA SER A 112 19.00 -4.96 22.46
C SER A 112 17.65 -5.47 21.94
N SER A 113 16.58 -4.72 22.13
CA SER A 113 15.24 -5.05 21.61
C SER A 113 15.14 -4.85 20.09
N VAL A 114 15.78 -3.82 19.55
CA VAL A 114 15.87 -3.59 18.09
C VAL A 114 16.70 -4.68 17.41
N LYS A 115 17.88 -5.01 17.96
CA LYS A 115 18.74 -6.10 17.50
C LYS A 115 17.97 -7.42 17.49
N LYS A 116 17.27 -7.73 18.60
CA LYS A 116 16.42 -8.92 18.69
C LYS A 116 15.31 -8.93 17.62
N ARG A 117 14.68 -7.78 17.32
CA ARG A 117 13.68 -7.69 16.24
C ARG A 117 14.28 -7.98 14.88
N LEU A 118 15.41 -7.38 14.54
CA LEU A 118 16.07 -7.57 13.26
C LEU A 118 16.63 -8.99 13.11
N HIS A 119 17.14 -9.59 14.19
CA HIS A 119 17.61 -10.99 14.25
C HIS A 119 16.51 -11.99 13.87
N MET A 120 15.27 -11.67 14.21
CA MET A 120 14.10 -12.49 13.94
C MET A 120 13.37 -12.13 12.65
N THR A 121 13.91 -11.25 11.81
CA THR A 121 13.32 -10.93 10.50
C THR A 121 14.19 -11.52 9.40
N PRO A 122 13.64 -12.23 8.41
CA PRO A 122 14.39 -12.59 7.21
C PRO A 122 14.75 -11.32 6.44
N LEU A 123 16.00 -10.87 6.59
CA LEU A 123 16.54 -9.71 5.90
C LEU A 123 17.41 -10.16 4.72
N PRO A 124 17.19 -9.61 3.53
CA PRO A 124 18.17 -9.69 2.45
C PRO A 124 19.47 -8.99 2.85
N ARG A 125 20.59 -9.35 2.19
CA ARG A 125 21.91 -8.76 2.46
C ARG A 125 21.91 -7.23 2.36
N GLY A 126 21.20 -6.65 1.39
CA GLY A 126 21.10 -5.19 1.20
C GLY A 126 20.48 -4.50 2.43
N ALA A 127 19.30 -4.96 2.85
CA ALA A 127 18.66 -4.49 4.08
C ALA A 127 19.54 -4.66 5.34
N LEU A 128 20.32 -5.74 5.45
CA LEU A 128 21.24 -5.94 6.56
C LEU A 128 22.42 -4.94 6.52
N GLN A 129 23.03 -4.72 5.35
CA GLN A 129 24.09 -3.71 5.19
C GLN A 129 23.59 -2.30 5.51
N PHE A 130 22.35 -1.99 5.14
CA PHE A 130 21.76 -0.70 5.49
C PHE A 130 21.52 -0.57 7.00
N ALA A 131 21.03 -1.63 7.66
CA ALA A 131 20.96 -1.65 9.12
C ALA A 131 22.33 -1.46 9.77
N LYS A 132 23.40 -2.00 9.17
CA LYS A 132 24.79 -1.80 9.62
C LYS A 132 25.21 -0.35 9.57
N TYR A 133 24.91 0.33 8.46
CA TYR A 133 25.17 1.75 8.32
C TYR A 133 24.43 2.57 9.39
N GLN A 134 23.14 2.32 9.62
CA GLN A 134 22.37 3.05 10.63
C GLN A 134 22.97 2.87 12.04
N LEU A 135 23.26 1.62 12.42
CA LEU A 135 23.80 1.30 13.74
C LEU A 135 25.20 1.88 13.94
N GLY A 136 26.04 1.90 12.89
CA GLY A 136 27.34 2.56 12.92
C GLY A 136 27.26 4.07 13.13
N ASN A 137 26.14 4.69 12.76
CA ASN A 137 25.85 6.11 13.01
C ASN A 137 25.04 6.35 14.30
N GLY A 138 24.89 5.35 15.16
CA GLY A 138 24.26 5.49 16.47
C GLY A 138 22.74 5.61 16.44
N TYR A 139 22.06 5.14 15.40
CA TYR A 139 20.59 5.11 15.32
C TYR A 139 20.06 3.85 14.62
N SER A 140 18.74 3.59 14.70
CA SER A 140 18.09 2.58 13.87
C SER A 140 16.68 3.00 13.50
N VAL A 141 16.36 2.95 12.21
CA VAL A 141 15.01 3.16 11.68
C VAL A 141 14.49 1.82 11.15
N SER A 142 14.18 0.89 12.07
CA SER A 142 13.78 -0.49 11.73
C SER A 142 12.63 -0.59 10.73
N THR A 143 11.68 0.36 10.73
CA THR A 143 10.61 0.43 9.72
C THR A 143 11.17 0.52 8.31
N VAL A 144 12.19 1.35 8.06
CA VAL A 144 12.83 1.49 6.75
C VAL A 144 13.53 0.19 6.36
N VAL A 145 14.24 -0.45 7.29
CA VAL A 145 14.92 -1.73 7.05
C VAL A 145 13.92 -2.82 6.66
N HIS A 146 12.76 -2.88 7.31
CA HIS A 146 11.70 -3.83 6.96
C HIS A 146 11.11 -3.55 5.58
N TRP A 147 10.85 -2.28 5.25
CA TRP A 147 10.38 -1.90 3.91
C TRP A 147 11.40 -2.25 2.84
N LEU A 148 12.68 -1.94 3.06
CA LEU A 148 13.76 -2.28 2.15
C LEU A 148 13.83 -3.79 1.91
N GLY A 149 13.80 -4.60 2.97
CA GLY A 149 13.78 -6.05 2.84
C GLY A 149 12.56 -6.58 2.07
N PHE A 150 11.38 -5.96 2.25
CA PHE A 150 10.19 -6.30 1.48
C PHE A 150 10.34 -5.94 -0.01
N LEU A 151 10.91 -4.78 -0.33
CA LEU A 151 11.10 -4.34 -1.72
C LEU A 151 12.14 -5.20 -2.45
N GLU A 152 13.26 -5.49 -1.81
CA GLU A 152 14.35 -6.32 -2.36
C GLU A 152 13.93 -7.78 -2.60
N HIS A 153 13.08 -8.33 -1.74
CA HIS A 153 12.71 -9.76 -1.80
C HIS A 153 11.45 -10.03 -2.62
N ALA A 154 10.46 -9.15 -2.50
CA ALA A 154 9.13 -9.42 -3.00
C ALA A 154 8.73 -8.40 -4.06
N ALA A 155 8.76 -7.11 -3.75
CA ALA A 155 7.94 -6.16 -4.48
C ALA A 155 8.37 -5.95 -5.94
N PHE A 156 9.66 -5.83 -6.24
CA PHE A 156 10.14 -5.44 -7.56
C PHE A 156 11.14 -6.43 -8.15
N SER A 157 11.05 -6.65 -9.47
CA SER A 157 12.01 -7.46 -10.24
C SER A 157 13.00 -6.62 -11.06
N THR A 158 12.66 -5.36 -11.31
CA THR A 158 13.42 -4.47 -12.20
C THR A 158 14.42 -3.65 -11.38
N PRO A 159 15.75 -3.73 -11.68
CA PRO A 159 16.77 -3.04 -10.91
C PRO A 159 16.55 -1.54 -10.76
N VAL A 160 16.14 -0.85 -11.84
CA VAL A 160 15.85 0.60 -11.83
C VAL A 160 14.78 0.98 -10.80
N VAL A 161 13.76 0.13 -10.64
CA VAL A 161 12.68 0.38 -9.67
C VAL A 161 13.19 0.20 -8.24
N LEU A 162 14.00 -0.83 -8.03
CA LEU A 162 14.60 -1.09 -6.73
C LEU A 162 15.55 0.03 -6.31
N GLU A 163 16.41 0.48 -7.22
CA GLU A 163 17.33 1.61 -7.01
C GLU A 163 16.58 2.88 -6.64
N TYR A 164 15.51 3.22 -7.39
CA TYR A 164 14.66 4.37 -7.09
C TYR A 164 14.12 4.33 -5.65
N TRP A 165 13.50 3.22 -5.25
CA TRP A 165 12.91 3.12 -3.92
C TRP A 165 13.97 2.99 -2.81
N GLN A 166 15.10 2.34 -3.08
CA GLN A 166 16.23 2.28 -2.16
C GLN A 166 16.75 3.67 -1.82
N GLU A 167 16.97 4.52 -2.83
CA GLU A 167 17.40 5.90 -2.64
C GLU A 167 16.42 6.68 -1.73
N LYS A 168 15.11 6.56 -1.99
CA LYS A 168 14.10 7.26 -1.18
C LYS A 168 14.00 6.71 0.25
N LEU A 169 14.13 5.40 0.43
CA LEU A 169 14.19 4.79 1.77
C LEU A 169 15.41 5.27 2.56
N TYR A 170 16.56 5.47 1.90
CA TYR A 170 17.76 6.01 2.53
C TYR A 170 17.55 7.46 2.95
N GLN A 171 16.98 8.30 2.09
CA GLN A 171 16.61 9.67 2.42
C GLN A 171 15.61 9.75 3.60
N ILE A 172 14.61 8.86 3.66
CA ILE A 172 13.67 8.76 4.79
C ILE A 172 14.41 8.39 6.08
N SER A 173 15.34 7.44 6.00
CA SER A 173 16.15 7.02 7.15
C SER A 173 16.99 8.17 7.69
N ASP A 174 17.69 8.89 6.82
CA ASP A 174 18.54 10.01 7.23
C ASP A 174 17.71 11.16 7.82
N LEU A 175 16.58 11.50 7.20
CA LEU A 175 15.65 12.50 7.74
C LEU A 175 15.15 12.09 9.14
N SER A 176 14.82 10.81 9.33
CA SER A 176 14.29 10.29 10.60
C SER A 176 15.36 10.17 11.69
N GLY A 177 16.51 9.60 11.34
CA GLY A 177 17.55 9.16 12.27
C GLY A 177 18.61 10.22 12.56
N VAL A 178 18.88 11.12 11.60
CA VAL A 178 19.86 12.21 11.72
C VAL A 178 19.13 13.53 11.90
N GLY A 179 18.31 13.93 10.91
CA GLY A 179 17.66 15.24 10.87
C GLY A 179 16.73 15.46 12.08
N ILE A 180 15.55 14.86 12.04
CA ILE A 180 14.48 15.06 13.04
C ILE A 180 14.93 14.70 14.45
N ARG A 181 15.77 13.66 14.60
CA ARG A 181 16.30 13.24 15.90
C ARG A 181 17.17 14.31 16.54
N SER A 182 17.99 15.01 15.76
CA SER A 182 18.93 16.02 16.25
C SER A 182 18.24 17.29 16.76
N VAL A 183 17.00 17.53 16.34
CA VAL A 183 16.21 18.70 16.73
C VAL A 183 15.41 18.40 17.99
N SER A 184 15.41 19.29 18.98
CA SER A 184 14.69 19.09 20.25
C SER A 184 13.22 19.55 20.19
N ARG A 185 12.96 20.74 19.63
CA ARG A 185 11.63 21.35 19.52
C ARG A 185 10.77 20.65 18.46
N HIS A 186 9.50 20.40 18.78
CA HIS A 186 8.60 19.72 17.83
C HIS A 186 8.29 20.60 16.64
N HIS A 187 8.05 21.89 16.85
CA HIS A 187 7.87 22.86 15.76
C HIS A 187 8.99 22.76 14.70
N ASP A 188 10.25 22.82 15.14
CA ASP A 188 11.41 22.80 14.25
C ASP A 188 11.58 21.44 13.56
N ARG A 189 11.17 20.34 14.21
CA ARG A 189 11.12 19.01 13.58
C ARG A 189 10.12 18.97 12.42
N TYR A 190 8.95 19.58 12.58
CA TYR A 190 7.97 19.61 11.49
C TYR A 190 8.40 20.55 10.36
N LEU A 191 9.05 21.67 10.65
CA LEU A 191 9.67 22.51 9.61
C LEU A 191 10.78 21.77 8.84
N MET A 192 11.62 21.00 9.54
CA MET A 192 12.63 20.17 8.91
C MET A 192 11.99 19.06 8.05
N TYR A 193 10.92 18.45 8.55
CA TYR A 193 10.15 17.46 7.80
C TYR A 193 9.55 18.06 6.52
N THR A 194 8.83 19.18 6.61
CA THR A 194 8.20 19.79 5.43
C THR A 194 9.21 20.37 4.44
N SER A 195 10.39 20.77 4.89
CA SER A 195 11.45 21.26 3.99
C SER A 195 12.25 20.13 3.31
N ALA A 196 12.14 18.89 3.77
CA ALA A 196 12.92 17.78 3.22
C ALA A 196 12.48 17.39 1.81
N GLU A 197 13.46 17.22 0.91
CA GLU A 197 13.26 16.84 -0.48
C GLU A 197 12.48 15.52 -0.63
N VAL A 198 12.73 14.54 0.23
CA VAL A 198 12.03 13.25 0.17
C VAL A 198 10.54 13.38 0.53
N VAL A 199 10.17 14.35 1.36
CA VAL A 199 8.78 14.66 1.71
C VAL A 199 8.09 15.39 0.57
N GLU A 200 8.79 16.28 -0.12
CA GLU A 200 8.30 16.91 -1.36
C GLU A 200 8.03 15.87 -2.45
N HIS A 201 8.94 14.92 -2.64
CA HIS A 201 8.80 13.89 -3.67
C HIS A 201 7.73 12.86 -3.34
N LEU A 202 7.71 12.32 -2.12
CA LEU A 202 6.84 11.18 -1.78
C LEU A 202 5.54 11.58 -1.08
N GLY A 203 5.52 12.69 -0.37
CA GLY A 203 4.37 13.16 0.40
C GLY A 203 3.19 13.60 -0.46
N CYS A 204 2.15 14.06 0.23
CA CYS A 204 0.97 14.66 -0.36
C CYS A 204 1.32 16.10 -0.79
N PRO A 205 1.13 16.49 -2.06
CA PRO A 205 1.48 17.82 -2.54
C PRO A 205 0.84 18.95 -1.71
N ALA A 206 -0.41 18.78 -1.29
CA ALA A 206 -1.10 19.77 -0.47
C ALA A 206 -0.62 19.82 0.99
N SER A 207 -0.10 18.72 1.53
CA SER A 207 0.26 18.63 2.95
C SER A 207 1.32 19.66 3.35
N ARG A 208 2.29 19.93 2.46
CA ARG A 208 3.45 20.79 2.77
C ARG A 208 3.06 22.21 3.15
N HIS A 209 2.28 22.87 2.29
CA HIS A 209 1.87 24.26 2.53
C HIS A 209 0.87 24.33 3.69
N LEU A 210 -0.09 23.40 3.75
CA LEU A 210 -1.04 23.30 4.85
C LEU A 210 -0.35 23.09 6.21
N MET A 211 0.73 22.31 6.25
CA MET A 211 1.53 22.11 7.45
C MET A 211 2.29 23.39 7.82
N ALA A 212 2.88 24.09 6.85
CA ALA A 212 3.58 25.35 7.11
C ALA A 212 2.63 26.43 7.66
N ASP A 213 1.45 26.58 7.05
CA ASP A 213 0.41 27.50 7.52
C ASP A 213 -0.02 27.13 8.95
N LEU A 214 -0.29 25.86 9.18
CA LEU A 214 -0.71 25.34 10.49
C LEU A 214 0.36 25.56 11.57
N LEU A 215 1.64 25.35 11.26
CA LEU A 215 2.73 25.58 12.20
C LEU A 215 2.84 27.04 12.62
N SER A 216 2.54 27.97 11.72
CA SER A 216 2.54 29.41 12.02
C SER A 216 1.43 29.83 13.00
N GLU A 217 0.37 29.04 13.13
CA GLU A 217 -0.73 29.29 14.08
C GLU A 217 -0.33 28.94 15.53
N PHE A 218 0.60 27.98 15.71
CA PHE A 218 0.91 27.43 17.03
C PHE A 218 1.94 28.27 17.79
N LYS A 219 1.72 28.42 19.10
CA LYS A 219 2.61 29.18 19.99
C LYS A 219 3.62 28.30 20.72
N ASN A 220 3.36 27.00 20.82
CA ASN A 220 4.18 26.06 21.57
C ASN A 220 3.96 24.61 21.09
N ASP A 221 4.87 23.71 21.48
CA ASP A 221 4.85 22.30 21.09
C ASP A 221 3.63 21.52 21.64
N ASP A 222 3.02 21.96 22.75
CA ASP A 222 1.85 21.29 23.34
C ASP A 222 0.59 21.46 22.47
N GLU A 223 0.44 22.61 21.81
CA GLU A 223 -0.63 22.87 20.85
C GLU A 223 -0.48 21.97 19.62
N ILE A 224 0.75 21.86 19.09
CA ILE A 224 1.08 20.98 17.96
C ILE A 224 0.73 19.53 18.27
N ASP A 225 1.13 19.04 19.46
CA ASP A 225 0.93 17.64 19.86
C ASP A 225 -0.55 17.26 20.08
N ARG A 226 -1.44 18.25 20.26
CA ARG A 226 -2.88 18.05 20.50
C ARG A 226 -3.73 18.32 19.26
N ASP A 227 -3.20 18.99 18.25
CA ASP A 227 -3.98 19.32 17.06
C ASP A 227 -4.11 18.11 16.12
N LYS A 228 -5.34 17.69 15.86
CA LYS A 228 -5.66 16.58 14.97
C LYS A 228 -5.24 16.83 13.52
N ARG A 229 -5.19 18.09 13.07
CA ARG A 229 -4.85 18.50 11.69
C ARG A 229 -3.43 18.10 11.35
N VAL A 230 -2.48 18.26 12.28
CA VAL A 230 -1.09 17.80 12.12
C VAL A 230 -1.07 16.29 11.82
N GLY A 231 -1.84 15.51 12.57
CA GLY A 231 -1.97 14.07 12.36
C GLY A 231 -2.60 13.70 11.01
N GLN A 232 -3.58 14.48 10.54
CA GLN A 232 -4.22 14.28 9.22
C GLN A 232 -3.24 14.54 8.07
N LEU A 233 -2.47 15.62 8.14
CA LEU A 233 -1.47 15.96 7.13
C LEU A 233 -0.37 14.90 7.02
N MET A 234 0.18 14.47 8.17
CA MET A 234 1.16 13.38 8.22
C MET A 234 0.58 12.05 7.70
N ALA A 235 -0.70 11.78 7.96
CA ALA A 235 -1.38 10.60 7.42
C ALA A 235 -1.55 10.71 5.90
N ALA A 236 -1.90 11.89 5.37
CA ALA A 236 -2.01 12.14 3.94
C ALA A 236 -0.69 11.88 3.22
N ASP A 237 0.43 12.29 3.81
CA ASP A 237 1.77 12.01 3.27
C ASP A 237 2.05 10.51 3.23
N ALA A 238 1.79 9.80 4.32
CA ALA A 238 2.01 8.36 4.38
C ALA A 238 1.12 7.58 3.39
N PHE A 239 -0.14 8.00 3.20
CA PHE A 239 -1.00 7.42 2.17
C PHE A 239 -0.52 7.74 0.76
N SER A 240 0.03 8.93 0.53
CA SER A 240 0.61 9.29 -0.76
C SER A 240 1.78 8.37 -1.11
N VAL A 241 2.66 8.06 -0.15
CA VAL A 241 3.75 7.08 -0.34
C VAL A 241 3.19 5.71 -0.73
N LEU A 242 2.13 5.25 -0.08
CA LEU A 242 1.48 3.98 -0.42
C LEU A 242 0.88 4.01 -1.85
N LEU A 243 0.16 5.07 -2.22
CA LEU A 243 -0.40 5.22 -3.57
C LEU A 243 0.69 5.25 -4.64
N ARG A 244 1.81 5.93 -4.37
CA ARG A 244 2.99 5.93 -5.24
C ARG A 244 3.57 4.52 -5.38
N LEU A 245 3.75 3.81 -4.28
CA LEU A 245 4.23 2.43 -4.30
C LEU A 245 3.31 1.51 -5.13
N ALA A 246 1.99 1.69 -5.01
CA ALA A 246 1.02 0.96 -5.82
C ALA A 246 1.15 1.29 -7.32
N ALA A 247 1.35 2.57 -7.65
CA ALA A 247 1.54 2.99 -9.04
C ALA A 247 2.79 2.32 -9.66
N TRP A 248 3.91 2.28 -8.94
CA TRP A 248 5.12 1.58 -9.39
C TRP A 248 4.89 0.08 -9.60
N LEU A 249 4.20 -0.58 -8.67
CA LEU A 249 3.96 -2.02 -8.74
C LEU A 249 3.04 -2.38 -9.92
N ILE A 250 2.05 -1.53 -10.19
CA ILE A 250 1.16 -1.73 -11.34
C ILE A 250 1.89 -1.40 -12.64
N ALA A 251 2.74 -0.37 -12.67
CA ALA A 251 3.54 -0.02 -13.85
C ALA A 251 4.51 -1.14 -14.22
N GLU A 252 5.20 -1.73 -13.23
CA GLU A 252 6.10 -2.86 -13.46
C GLU A 252 5.32 -4.09 -13.95
N ALA A 253 4.17 -4.38 -13.33
CA ALA A 253 3.30 -5.48 -13.77
C ALA A 253 2.80 -5.29 -15.21
N GLN A 254 2.48 -4.06 -15.62
CA GLN A 254 2.12 -3.76 -17.01
C GLN A 254 3.31 -4.02 -17.95
N ILE A 255 4.52 -3.57 -17.59
CA ILE A 255 5.72 -3.77 -18.41
C ILE A 255 6.10 -5.25 -18.51
N ALA A 256 5.93 -6.03 -17.43
CA ALA A 256 6.16 -7.46 -17.46
C ALA A 256 5.23 -8.20 -18.45
N ASN A 257 4.09 -7.60 -18.79
CA ASN A 257 3.11 -8.13 -19.76
C ASN A 257 3.07 -7.30 -21.06
N TRP A 258 4.17 -6.61 -21.41
CA TRP A 258 4.18 -5.58 -22.46
C TRP A 258 3.56 -6.01 -23.80
N ASP A 259 3.87 -7.20 -24.29
CA ASP A 259 3.38 -7.66 -25.60
C ASP A 259 1.85 -7.81 -25.61
N TRP A 260 1.28 -8.28 -24.50
CA TRP A 260 -0.17 -8.37 -24.31
C TRP A 260 -0.83 -6.98 -24.25
N GLU A 261 -0.18 -6.02 -23.58
CA GLU A 261 -0.67 -4.65 -23.50
C GLU A 261 -0.66 -3.94 -24.86
N VAL A 262 0.29 -4.29 -25.73
CA VAL A 262 0.34 -3.80 -27.10
C VAL A 262 -0.77 -4.42 -27.94
N SER A 263 -0.98 -5.75 -27.85
CA SER A 263 -2.05 -6.43 -28.60
C SER A 263 -3.45 -5.96 -28.21
N GLU A 264 -3.67 -5.65 -26.92
CA GLU A 264 -4.94 -5.12 -26.41
C GLU A 264 -5.08 -3.59 -26.54
N ASN A 265 -4.08 -2.91 -27.13
CA ASN A 265 -4.03 -1.45 -27.27
C ASN A 265 -4.20 -0.68 -25.93
N SER A 266 -3.79 -1.29 -24.81
CA SER A 266 -3.86 -0.72 -23.45
C SER A 266 -2.53 -0.12 -22.99
N HIS A 267 -1.44 -0.39 -23.73
CA HIS A 267 -0.08 0.04 -23.42
C HIS A 267 0.09 1.55 -23.21
N ASN A 268 -0.75 2.39 -23.81
CA ASN A 268 -0.70 3.86 -23.68
C ASN A 268 -1.69 4.42 -22.63
N SER A 269 -2.04 3.62 -21.61
CA SER A 269 -2.99 4.03 -20.58
C SER A 269 -2.44 3.85 -19.16
N VAL A 270 -2.90 4.69 -18.23
CA VAL A 270 -2.59 4.53 -16.80
C VAL A 270 -3.46 3.41 -16.24
N HIS A 271 -2.83 2.29 -15.88
CA HIS A 271 -3.55 1.15 -15.32
C HIS A 271 -4.16 1.49 -13.98
N ALA A 272 -5.37 0.96 -13.73
CA ALA A 272 -6.13 1.15 -12.51
C ALA A 272 -6.45 2.61 -12.11
N ALA A 273 -6.22 3.60 -12.98
CA ALA A 273 -6.62 4.99 -12.74
C ALA A 273 -8.12 5.13 -12.39
N TRP A 274 -8.96 4.30 -13.00
CA TRP A 274 -10.40 4.22 -12.73
C TRP A 274 -10.74 3.80 -11.29
N ALA A 275 -9.80 3.15 -10.60
CA ALA A 275 -9.96 2.74 -9.21
C ALA A 275 -9.60 3.86 -8.21
N ILE A 276 -8.98 4.95 -8.70
CA ILE A 276 -8.61 6.12 -7.91
C ILE A 276 -9.77 7.14 -7.94
N PRO A 277 -10.37 7.47 -6.78
CA PRO A 277 -11.45 8.44 -6.70
C PRO A 277 -10.99 9.82 -7.17
N LYS A 278 -11.77 10.44 -8.05
CA LYS A 278 -11.61 11.83 -8.49
C LYS A 278 -12.76 12.68 -7.99
N TRP A 279 -12.45 13.87 -7.51
CA TRP A 279 -13.47 14.85 -7.15
C TRP A 279 -14.03 15.51 -8.41
N CYS A 280 -15.36 15.53 -8.53
CA CYS A 280 -16.05 16.25 -9.59
C CYS A 280 -16.62 17.55 -9.04
N GLY A 281 -16.02 18.69 -9.41
CA GLY A 281 -16.44 20.00 -8.94
C GLY A 281 -17.87 20.39 -9.36
N SER A 282 -18.34 19.97 -10.53
CA SER A 282 -19.70 20.26 -10.99
C SER A 282 -20.75 19.42 -10.27
N ALA A 283 -20.47 18.14 -10.02
CA ALA A 283 -21.38 17.23 -9.34
C ALA A 283 -21.25 17.26 -7.80
N GLN A 284 -20.30 18.05 -7.26
CA GLN A 284 -19.96 18.12 -5.83
C GLN A 284 -19.86 16.73 -5.19
N SER A 285 -19.24 15.80 -5.90
CA SER A 285 -19.19 14.39 -5.50
C SER A 285 -17.92 13.72 -6.00
N TRP A 286 -17.53 12.67 -5.29
CA TRP A 286 -16.46 11.77 -5.70
C TRP A 286 -16.97 10.77 -6.71
N SER A 287 -16.16 10.47 -7.73
CA SER A 287 -16.38 9.31 -8.58
C SER A 287 -16.46 8.04 -7.73
N ASN A 288 -17.21 7.04 -8.19
CA ASN A 288 -17.36 5.77 -7.49
C ASN A 288 -16.54 4.65 -8.18
N PRO A 289 -15.32 4.31 -7.68
CA PRO A 289 -14.51 3.23 -8.22
C PRO A 289 -15.23 1.88 -8.31
N MET A 290 -16.06 1.55 -7.33
CA MET A 290 -16.78 0.27 -7.30
C MET A 290 -17.81 0.19 -8.42
N GLU A 291 -18.49 1.29 -8.70
CA GLU A 291 -19.40 1.38 -9.85
C GLU A 291 -18.65 1.21 -11.17
N HIS A 292 -17.50 1.87 -11.33
CA HIS A 292 -16.64 1.73 -12.52
C HIS A 292 -16.11 0.30 -12.67
N ALA A 293 -15.73 -0.36 -11.57
CA ALA A 293 -15.30 -1.77 -11.56
C ALA A 293 -16.40 -2.68 -12.13
N LEU A 294 -17.62 -2.53 -11.62
CA LEU A 294 -18.78 -3.29 -12.07
C LEU A 294 -19.13 -2.99 -13.52
N GLU A 295 -19.03 -1.73 -13.96
CA GLU A 295 -19.27 -1.37 -15.36
C GLU A 295 -18.26 -2.04 -16.29
N LYS A 296 -16.96 -2.02 -15.93
CA LYS A 296 -15.91 -2.70 -16.70
C LYS A 296 -16.14 -4.20 -16.78
N LEU A 297 -16.47 -4.84 -15.65
CA LEU A 297 -16.75 -6.28 -15.62
C LEU A 297 -18.00 -6.62 -16.45
N ALA A 298 -19.04 -5.79 -16.38
CA ALA A 298 -20.24 -5.96 -17.18
C ALA A 298 -19.92 -5.91 -18.68
N LYS A 299 -19.17 -4.88 -19.12
CA LYS A 299 -18.72 -4.72 -20.52
C LYS A 299 -17.91 -5.93 -20.99
N ALA A 300 -16.95 -6.39 -20.18
CA ALA A 300 -16.14 -7.57 -20.49
C ALA A 300 -16.98 -8.84 -20.64
N SER A 301 -18.11 -8.91 -19.94
CA SER A 301 -19.04 -10.06 -19.96
C SER A 301 -20.17 -9.92 -21.00
N GLY A 302 -20.07 -8.98 -21.95
CA GLY A 302 -21.06 -8.81 -23.03
C GLY A 302 -22.20 -7.84 -22.76
N TRP A 303 -22.12 -7.01 -21.71
CA TRP A 303 -23.12 -5.96 -21.47
C TRP A 303 -23.03 -4.83 -22.51
N SER A 304 -24.15 -4.54 -23.19
CA SER A 304 -24.24 -3.58 -24.29
C SER A 304 -24.69 -2.16 -23.88
N GLY A 305 -24.83 -1.86 -22.59
CA GLY A 305 -25.12 -0.51 -22.10
C GLY A 305 -26.57 -0.01 -22.27
N LYS A 306 -27.33 -0.53 -23.23
CA LYS A 306 -28.57 0.11 -23.72
C LYS A 306 -29.85 -0.24 -22.96
N LYS A 307 -29.94 -1.40 -22.30
CA LYS A 307 -31.21 -1.93 -21.75
C LYS A 307 -31.33 -1.95 -20.23
N GLN A 308 -30.22 -1.91 -19.50
CA GLN A 308 -30.22 -2.04 -18.04
C GLN A 308 -28.89 -1.58 -17.44
N LYS A 309 -28.88 -1.18 -16.16
CA LYS A 309 -27.66 -0.78 -15.44
C LYS A 309 -26.68 -1.96 -15.25
N PRO A 310 -25.36 -1.72 -15.11
CA PRO A 310 -24.36 -2.77 -14.88
C PRO A 310 -24.70 -3.69 -13.70
N VAL A 311 -25.12 -3.09 -12.59
CA VAL A 311 -25.54 -3.78 -11.36
C VAL A 311 -26.69 -4.76 -11.62
N THR A 312 -27.65 -4.37 -12.47
CA THR A 312 -28.79 -5.23 -12.81
C THR A 312 -28.33 -6.39 -13.70
N TYR A 313 -27.53 -6.11 -14.73
CA TYR A 313 -27.00 -7.12 -15.63
C TYR A 313 -26.16 -8.18 -14.89
N LEU A 314 -25.14 -7.74 -14.16
CA LEU A 314 -24.25 -8.62 -13.40
C LEU A 314 -25.01 -9.38 -12.31
N GLY A 315 -26.01 -8.75 -11.69
CA GLY A 315 -26.84 -9.41 -10.70
C GLY A 315 -27.62 -10.60 -11.27
N LYS A 316 -28.18 -10.47 -12.48
CA LYS A 316 -28.88 -11.56 -13.17
C LYS A 316 -27.94 -12.69 -13.56
N VAL A 317 -26.84 -12.33 -14.22
CA VAL A 317 -25.78 -13.26 -14.63
C VAL A 317 -25.25 -14.08 -13.45
N TRP A 318 -24.98 -13.41 -12.33
CA TRP A 318 -24.47 -14.08 -11.14
C TRP A 318 -25.52 -14.93 -10.43
N ALA A 319 -26.78 -14.49 -10.45
CA ALA A 319 -27.89 -15.23 -9.87
C ALA A 319 -28.15 -16.54 -10.63
N GLU A 320 -28.17 -16.49 -11.96
CA GLU A 320 -28.32 -17.65 -12.83
C GLU A 320 -27.19 -18.67 -12.61
N ALA A 321 -25.94 -18.22 -12.53
CA ALA A 321 -24.79 -19.09 -12.33
C ALA A 321 -24.73 -19.77 -10.94
N GLU A 322 -25.40 -19.23 -9.93
CA GLU A 322 -25.44 -19.78 -8.56
C GLU A 322 -26.81 -20.37 -8.18
N ASP A 323 -27.75 -20.50 -9.13
CA ASP A 323 -29.15 -20.93 -8.90
C ASP A 323 -29.81 -20.17 -7.73
N MET A 324 -29.71 -18.84 -7.79
CA MET A 324 -30.13 -17.92 -6.73
C MET A 324 -31.15 -16.89 -7.26
N PRO A 325 -31.97 -16.26 -6.39
CA PRO A 325 -32.88 -15.21 -6.83
C PRO A 325 -32.14 -13.96 -7.35
N GLU A 326 -32.50 -13.48 -8.55
CA GLU A 326 -31.92 -12.27 -9.17
C GLU A 326 -31.93 -11.06 -8.22
N SER A 327 -33.05 -10.84 -7.53
CA SER A 327 -33.24 -9.72 -6.61
C SER A 327 -32.21 -9.70 -5.49
N SER A 328 -31.73 -10.87 -5.05
CA SER A 328 -30.71 -11.00 -4.01
C SER A 328 -29.36 -10.49 -4.48
N LYS A 329 -28.89 -10.93 -5.66
CA LYS A 329 -27.60 -10.53 -6.23
C LYS A 329 -27.60 -9.08 -6.71
N ILE A 330 -28.69 -8.61 -7.32
CA ILE A 330 -28.86 -7.20 -7.69
C ILE A 330 -28.79 -6.29 -6.45
N ARG A 331 -29.47 -6.66 -5.36
CA ARG A 331 -29.42 -5.92 -4.10
C ARG A 331 -28.01 -5.94 -3.49
N LEU A 332 -27.32 -7.08 -3.54
CA LEU A 332 -25.95 -7.21 -3.05
C LEU A 332 -25.00 -6.25 -3.77
N LEU A 333 -25.00 -6.27 -5.10
CA LEU A 333 -24.16 -5.38 -5.93
C LEU A 333 -24.50 -3.90 -5.72
N ARG A 334 -25.78 -3.56 -5.56
CA ARG A 334 -26.20 -2.20 -5.20
C ARG A 334 -25.62 -1.75 -3.86
N ASN A 335 -25.61 -2.64 -2.87
CA ASN A 335 -25.03 -2.35 -1.56
C ASN A 335 -23.51 -2.11 -1.65
N TRP A 336 -22.81 -2.77 -2.57
CA TRP A 336 -21.38 -2.54 -2.82
C TRP A 336 -21.15 -1.12 -3.36
N VAL A 337 -21.92 -0.72 -4.38
CA VAL A 337 -21.85 0.65 -4.96
C VAL A 337 -22.19 1.70 -3.90
N GLN A 338 -23.18 1.45 -3.06
CA GLN A 338 -23.63 2.38 -2.02
C GLN A 338 -22.75 2.37 -0.75
N LEU A 339 -21.68 1.56 -0.72
CA LEU A 339 -20.77 1.43 0.42
C LEU A 339 -21.51 1.17 1.75
N LYS A 340 -22.56 0.35 1.72
CA LYS A 340 -23.35 0.00 2.92
C LYS A 340 -22.49 -0.72 3.98
N PRO A 341 -22.95 -0.80 5.26
CA PRO A 341 -22.10 -1.19 6.39
C PRO A 341 -21.42 -2.56 6.26
N SER A 342 -21.98 -3.48 5.47
CA SER A 342 -21.36 -4.77 5.16
C SER A 342 -20.48 -4.67 3.91
N ARG A 343 -19.17 -4.80 4.13
CA ARG A 343 -18.19 -4.92 3.05
C ARG A 343 -18.42 -6.21 2.24
N PRO A 344 -18.29 -6.19 0.91
CA PRO A 344 -18.16 -7.41 0.14
C PRO A 344 -17.07 -8.36 0.67
N SER A 345 -17.43 -9.64 0.83
CA SER A 345 -16.43 -10.68 1.09
C SER A 345 -15.54 -10.87 -0.14
N PHE A 346 -14.26 -11.18 0.05
CA PHE A 346 -13.35 -11.43 -1.07
C PHE A 346 -13.81 -12.62 -1.92
N LYS A 347 -14.32 -13.68 -1.27
CA LYS A 347 -14.93 -14.84 -1.95
C LYS A 347 -16.10 -14.42 -2.86
N SER A 348 -16.94 -13.50 -2.40
CA SER A 348 -18.04 -12.98 -3.23
C SER A 348 -17.54 -12.19 -4.44
N MET A 349 -16.48 -11.39 -4.30
CA MET A 349 -15.85 -10.71 -5.43
C MET A 349 -15.27 -11.73 -6.43
N GLN A 350 -14.54 -12.73 -5.94
CA GLN A 350 -13.95 -13.78 -6.76
C GLN A 350 -15.00 -14.61 -7.51
N ASN A 351 -16.11 -14.97 -6.85
CA ASN A 351 -17.20 -15.68 -7.49
C ASN A 351 -17.81 -14.87 -8.64
N LEU A 352 -18.08 -13.57 -8.42
CA LEU A 352 -18.62 -12.70 -9.46
C LEU A 352 -17.66 -12.61 -10.65
N VAL A 353 -16.37 -12.39 -10.38
CA VAL A 353 -15.33 -12.32 -11.40
C VAL A 353 -15.27 -13.62 -12.18
N ARG A 354 -15.25 -14.78 -11.50
CA ARG A 354 -15.26 -16.09 -12.14
C ARG A 354 -16.43 -16.25 -13.11
N VAL A 355 -17.66 -16.00 -12.66
CA VAL A 355 -18.85 -16.12 -13.51
C VAL A 355 -18.73 -15.26 -14.77
N CYS A 356 -18.24 -14.03 -14.61
CA CYS A 356 -18.08 -13.07 -15.69
C CYS A 356 -16.98 -13.48 -16.69
N PHE A 357 -15.84 -13.94 -16.18
CA PHE A 357 -14.76 -14.47 -17.02
C PHE A 357 -15.20 -15.74 -17.75
N ASP A 358 -15.91 -16.66 -17.09
CA ASP A 358 -16.40 -17.89 -17.72
C ASP A 358 -17.35 -17.59 -18.89
N LEU A 359 -18.18 -16.55 -18.76
CA LEU A 359 -19.03 -16.08 -19.86
C LEU A 359 -18.22 -15.45 -21.00
N ALA A 360 -17.23 -14.61 -20.67
CA ALA A 360 -16.36 -13.99 -21.67
C ALA A 360 -15.53 -15.04 -22.44
N VAL A 361 -15.00 -16.05 -21.76
CA VAL A 361 -14.25 -17.18 -22.33
C VAL A 361 -15.14 -18.02 -23.24
N LYS A 362 -16.37 -18.36 -22.79
CA LYS A 362 -17.34 -19.07 -23.62
C LYS A 362 -17.64 -18.35 -24.93
N ALA A 363 -17.62 -17.01 -24.92
CA ALA A 363 -17.87 -16.20 -26.11
C ALA A 363 -16.64 -16.04 -27.03
N ARG A 364 -15.41 -16.18 -26.51
CA ARG A 364 -14.15 -15.94 -27.25
C ARG A 364 -13.37 -17.22 -27.60
N HIS A 365 -13.74 -18.38 -27.07
CA HIS A 365 -13.07 -19.67 -27.27
C HIS A 365 -11.57 -19.71 -26.89
N GLU A 366 -11.10 -18.75 -26.10
CA GLU A 366 -9.70 -18.66 -25.67
C GLU A 366 -9.62 -18.69 -24.13
N LEU A 367 -8.76 -19.55 -23.59
CA LEU A 367 -8.44 -19.61 -22.17
C LEU A 367 -7.08 -18.94 -21.93
N PRO A 368 -6.94 -18.04 -20.95
CA PRO A 368 -5.64 -17.76 -20.36
C PRO A 368 -5.03 -19.05 -19.80
N ALA A 369 -3.71 -19.22 -19.91
CA ALA A 369 -3.01 -20.42 -19.44
C ALA A 369 -3.18 -20.70 -17.92
N ASP A 370 -3.57 -19.71 -17.13
CA ASP A 370 -3.94 -19.85 -15.71
C ASP A 370 -5.20 -19.03 -15.36
N VAL A 371 -6.35 -19.67 -15.53
CA VAL A 371 -7.67 -19.08 -15.30
C VAL A 371 -7.92 -18.73 -13.82
N VAL A 372 -7.32 -19.49 -12.90
CA VAL A 372 -7.50 -19.28 -11.44
C VAL A 372 -6.80 -18.00 -11.00
N VAL A 373 -5.59 -17.74 -11.53
CA VAL A 373 -4.86 -16.49 -11.29
C VAL A 373 -5.65 -15.29 -11.83
N ALA A 374 -6.26 -15.41 -13.01
CA ALA A 374 -7.07 -14.33 -13.59
C ALA A 374 -8.28 -13.97 -12.72
N TYR A 375 -9.00 -14.96 -12.16
CA TYR A 375 -10.12 -14.69 -11.25
C TYR A 375 -9.66 -13.97 -9.97
N TRP A 376 -8.55 -14.43 -9.42
CA TRP A 376 -7.99 -13.84 -8.22
C TRP A 376 -7.56 -12.39 -8.46
N GLN A 377 -6.82 -12.13 -9.55
CA GLN A 377 -6.44 -10.78 -9.98
C GLN A 377 -7.65 -9.86 -10.16
N GLY A 378 -8.70 -10.32 -10.85
CA GLY A 378 -9.94 -9.58 -10.98
C GLY A 378 -10.55 -9.20 -9.63
N ALA A 379 -10.60 -10.14 -8.68
CA ALA A 379 -11.11 -9.87 -7.34
C ALA A 379 -10.24 -8.86 -6.56
N CYS A 380 -8.93 -8.87 -6.76
CA CYS A 380 -8.02 -7.87 -6.20
C CYS A 380 -8.34 -6.46 -6.70
N TRP A 381 -8.62 -6.29 -8.00
CA TRP A 381 -9.05 -5.00 -8.56
C TRP A 381 -10.35 -4.49 -7.94
N PHE A 382 -11.33 -5.38 -7.71
CA PHE A 382 -12.55 -5.04 -7.00
C PHE A 382 -12.29 -4.61 -5.55
N ARG A 383 -11.42 -5.33 -4.84
CA ARG A 383 -11.02 -4.96 -3.49
C ARG A 383 -10.34 -3.59 -3.46
N PHE A 384 -9.55 -3.26 -4.46
CA PHE A 384 -8.88 -1.96 -4.60
C PHE A 384 -9.87 -0.83 -4.79
N ALA A 385 -10.76 -0.96 -5.75
CA ALA A 385 -11.83 -0.01 -5.97
C ALA A 385 -12.70 0.20 -4.72
N GLU A 386 -13.10 -0.89 -4.05
CA GLU A 386 -13.87 -0.83 -2.81
C GLU A 386 -13.13 -0.04 -1.72
N THR A 387 -11.85 -0.35 -1.53
CA THR A 387 -11.04 0.25 -0.47
C THR A 387 -10.83 1.73 -0.71
N MET A 388 -10.54 2.14 -1.94
CA MET A 388 -10.39 3.57 -2.26
C MET A 388 -11.71 4.34 -2.02
N ALA A 389 -12.85 3.76 -2.39
CA ALA A 389 -14.15 4.36 -2.14
C ALA A 389 -14.47 4.49 -0.63
N ILE A 390 -14.11 3.46 0.15
CA ILE A 390 -14.25 3.47 1.61
C ILE A 390 -13.34 4.52 2.26
N LEU A 391 -12.08 4.62 1.83
CA LEU A 391 -11.12 5.58 2.36
C LEU A 391 -11.62 7.01 2.19
N VAL A 392 -12.07 7.39 0.99
CA VAL A 392 -12.64 8.72 0.75
C VAL A 392 -13.81 9.00 1.68
N ARG A 393 -14.77 8.07 1.77
CA ARG A 393 -15.93 8.22 2.67
C ARG A 393 -15.49 8.42 4.12
N ASP A 394 -14.50 7.67 4.58
CA ASP A 394 -14.05 7.70 5.97
C ASP A 394 -13.24 8.98 6.24
N PHE A 395 -12.38 9.43 5.32
CA PHE A 395 -11.71 10.75 5.43
C PHE A 395 -12.71 11.91 5.46
N GLN A 396 -13.75 11.87 4.63
CA GLN A 396 -14.81 12.88 4.65
C GLN A 396 -15.55 12.90 5.99
N LYS A 397 -15.86 11.74 6.56
CA LYS A 397 -16.48 11.64 7.89
C LYS A 397 -15.59 12.17 9.00
N ASP A 398 -14.28 11.98 8.88
CA ASP A 398 -13.29 12.50 9.81
C ASP A 398 -12.97 13.99 9.60
N GLY A 399 -13.65 14.64 8.66
CA GLY A 399 -13.58 16.08 8.41
C GLY A 399 -12.33 16.52 7.65
N TRP A 400 -11.74 15.63 6.85
CA TRP A 400 -10.64 16.00 5.95
C TRP A 400 -11.17 16.90 4.83
N SER A 401 -10.38 17.90 4.42
CA SER A 401 -10.76 18.77 3.31
C SER A 401 -10.75 18.01 1.99
N THR A 402 -11.67 18.36 1.09
CA THR A 402 -11.74 17.79 -0.26
C THR A 402 -10.42 17.98 -1.00
N ASP A 403 -9.78 19.15 -0.87
CA ASP A 403 -8.52 19.48 -1.55
C ASP A 403 -7.38 18.59 -1.07
N LEU A 404 -7.30 18.29 0.24
CA LEU A 404 -6.28 17.40 0.78
C LEU A 404 -6.48 15.96 0.26
N ILE A 405 -7.72 15.46 0.26
CA ILE A 405 -8.02 14.12 -0.28
C ILE A 405 -7.72 14.08 -1.78
N ALA A 406 -8.10 15.12 -2.53
CA ALA A 406 -7.91 15.16 -3.99
C ALA A 406 -6.43 15.22 -4.35
N SER A 407 -5.65 16.03 -3.63
CA SER A 407 -4.20 16.12 -3.79
C SER A 407 -3.49 14.82 -3.44
N MET A 408 -3.96 14.09 -2.43
CA MET A 408 -3.43 12.77 -2.08
C MET A 408 -3.76 11.73 -3.16
N MET A 409 -4.99 11.73 -3.69
CA MET A 409 -5.38 10.77 -4.74
C MET A 409 -4.68 11.03 -6.08
N SER A 410 -4.33 12.28 -6.39
CA SER A 410 -3.73 12.65 -7.67
C SER A 410 -2.31 12.12 -7.88
N VAL A 411 -1.59 11.76 -6.81
CA VAL A 411 -0.20 11.27 -6.89
C VAL A 411 -0.09 9.95 -7.67
N TYR A 412 -1.15 9.15 -7.72
CA TYR A 412 -1.10 7.84 -8.36
C TYR A 412 -0.78 7.93 -9.87
N GLU A 413 -1.48 8.80 -10.61
CA GLU A 413 -1.32 8.86 -12.07
C GLU A 413 0.02 9.49 -12.47
N SER A 414 0.46 10.53 -11.76
CA SER A 414 1.75 11.16 -12.01
C SER A 414 2.89 10.19 -11.70
N GLU A 415 2.83 9.50 -10.56
CA GLU A 415 3.84 8.51 -10.20
C GLU A 415 3.89 7.33 -11.17
N TYR A 416 2.72 6.87 -11.64
CA TYR A 416 2.65 5.83 -12.65
C TYR A 416 3.40 6.21 -13.92
N ARG A 417 3.21 7.45 -14.40
CA ARG A 417 3.90 7.97 -15.59
C ARG A 417 5.41 8.07 -15.36
N THR A 418 5.83 8.55 -14.20
CA THR A 418 7.24 8.57 -13.80
C THR A 418 7.85 7.17 -13.82
N ALA A 419 7.18 6.20 -13.20
CA ALA A 419 7.60 4.80 -13.17
C ALA A 419 7.77 4.23 -14.59
N ARG A 420 6.77 4.44 -15.44
CA ARG A 420 6.76 4.04 -16.85
C ARG A 420 7.91 4.67 -17.64
N ALA A 421 8.17 5.96 -17.44
CA ALA A 421 9.26 6.67 -18.09
C ALA A 421 10.63 6.11 -17.67
N LEU A 422 10.85 5.92 -16.36
CA LEU A 422 12.12 5.39 -15.82
C LEU A 422 12.38 3.94 -16.24
N MET A 423 11.33 3.13 -16.45
CA MET A 423 11.46 1.78 -16.99
C MET A 423 11.52 1.75 -18.54
N GLY A 424 11.70 2.89 -19.20
CA GLY A 424 11.92 2.97 -20.66
C GLY A 424 10.66 2.72 -21.51
N LYS A 425 9.47 2.85 -20.92
CA LYS A 425 8.17 2.65 -21.58
C LYS A 425 7.22 3.82 -21.26
N PRO A 426 7.56 5.08 -21.61
CA PRO A 426 6.70 6.22 -21.29
C PRO A 426 5.29 6.08 -21.88
N ILE A 427 4.31 6.74 -21.26
CA ILE A 427 2.98 6.92 -21.85
C ILE A 427 3.04 8.17 -22.72
N ASN A 428 2.69 8.04 -23.99
CA ASN A 428 2.57 9.14 -24.94
C ASN A 428 1.39 10.03 -24.54
N ASP A 429 1.62 11.34 -24.55
CA ASP A 429 0.61 12.37 -24.28
C ASP A 429 -0.45 12.47 -25.39
#